data_AF-A0A087GMD8-F1
#
_entry.id   AF-A0A087GMD8-F1
#
_cell.length_a   1.000
_cell.length_b   1.000
_cell.length_c   1.000
_cell.angle_alpha   90.00
_cell.angle_beta   90.00
_cell.angle_gamma   90.00
#
_symmetry.space_group_name_H-M   'P 1'
#
loop_
_entity.id
_entity.type
_entity.pdbx_description
1 polymer ?
#
loop_
_entity_poly.entity_id
_entity_poly.type
_entity_poly.pdbx_seq_one_letter_code
_entity_poly.pdbx_strand_id
1 'polypeptide(L)'
;MRHLIKHLVQQTRAFNTISCVRHPGNLISPLRNNALQLRIATALDQKKPIVQVLEQWQDQGNQVKPSDLRCMIKKLQDSDRFYHALQISEWMSSQKVYNLFPEDIASRIQLMETVLGLREAEKLFESIPETLKDYTVYETLLTFYTRSEETLHKAEATFEKMRELGFLLKPSPYNLMLSLYSPLRNQEMVNELLIEMEENNLQPDDLTGNYALSMYAAVSDIKGMEKFLTRNPGIRLEWGTCIDMAKAYLKTCSMEKALAMLHRTEQLVDSASRKSAYETLMMLYGDVGEREEVYRVWELHKNTEIGSLEVFRSMPASLIL
;
A
#
# COMPACT_ATOMS: atom_id res chain seq x y z
N MET A 1 -10.78 4.99 7.15
CA MET A 1 -9.57 4.73 7.96
C MET A 1 -9.11 3.26 7.96
N ARG A 2 -9.92 2.28 8.42
CA ARG A 2 -9.50 0.85 8.40
C ARG A 2 -9.27 0.27 6.99
N HIS A 3 -9.97 0.75 5.96
CA HIS A 3 -9.74 0.34 4.57
C HIS A 3 -8.46 0.92 3.97
N LEU A 4 -8.10 2.18 4.29
CA LEU A 4 -6.86 2.82 3.83
C LEU A 4 -5.60 2.17 4.43
N ILE A 5 -5.66 1.78 5.70
CA ILE A 5 -4.57 1.01 6.35
C ILE A 5 -4.45 -0.38 5.71
N LYS A 6 -5.57 -1.05 5.39
CA LYS A 6 -5.53 -2.32 4.63
C LYS A 6 -4.99 -2.12 3.22
N HIS A 7 -5.28 -1.00 2.56
CA HIS A 7 -4.78 -0.67 1.24
C HIS A 7 -3.28 -0.36 1.25
N LEU A 8 -2.76 0.36 2.26
CA LEU A 8 -1.32 0.56 2.46
C LEU A 8 -0.59 -0.76 2.77
N VAL A 9 -1.20 -1.64 3.57
CA VAL A 9 -0.69 -3.01 3.81
C VAL A 9 -0.72 -3.86 2.53
N GLN A 10 -1.74 -3.71 1.68
CA GLN A 10 -1.83 -4.37 0.37
C GLN A 10 -0.89 -3.75 -0.68
N GLN A 11 -0.64 -2.45 -0.64
CA GLN A 11 0.34 -1.77 -1.50
C GLN A 11 1.77 -2.18 -1.12
N THR A 12 2.07 -2.30 0.18
CA THR A 12 3.33 -2.91 0.67
C THR A 12 3.51 -4.34 0.12
N ARG A 13 2.42 -5.05 -0.20
CA ARG A 13 2.44 -6.36 -0.89
C ARG A 13 2.52 -6.24 -2.42
N ALA A 14 1.97 -5.18 -3.03
CA ALA A 14 1.91 -4.97 -4.47
C ALA A 14 3.25 -4.50 -5.10
N PHE A 15 4.09 -3.79 -4.34
CA PHE A 15 5.42 -3.34 -4.80
C PHE A 15 6.40 -4.48 -5.14
N ASN A 16 6.06 -5.74 -4.82
CA ASN A 16 6.92 -6.92 -5.06
C ASN A 16 6.66 -7.66 -6.40
N THR A 17 6.10 -7.00 -7.42
CA THR A 17 5.96 -7.57 -8.77
C THR A 17 7.10 -7.21 -9.72
N ILE A 18 8.33 -7.61 -9.36
CA ILE A 18 9.40 -7.80 -10.35
C ILE A 18 9.40 -9.28 -10.75
N SER A 19 9.04 -9.54 -12.01
CA SER A 19 9.17 -10.84 -12.66
C SER A 19 10.65 -11.22 -12.77
N CYS A 20 11.03 -12.43 -12.36
CA CYS A 20 12.37 -12.96 -12.61
C CYS A 20 12.60 -13.06 -14.13
N VAL A 21 13.30 -12.07 -14.71
CA VAL A 21 13.79 -12.15 -16.09
C VAL A 21 14.87 -13.24 -16.14
N ARG A 22 14.58 -14.34 -16.82
CA ARG A 22 15.57 -15.36 -17.16
C ARG A 22 16.48 -14.82 -18.25
N HIS A 23 17.73 -14.52 -17.93
CA HIS A 23 18.75 -14.34 -18.97
C HIS A 23 19.29 -15.70 -19.44
N PRO A 24 19.32 -15.97 -20.76
CA PRO A 24 19.87 -17.20 -21.29
C PRO A 24 21.39 -17.04 -21.46
N GLY A 25 22.17 -17.84 -20.75
CA GLY A 25 23.62 -17.88 -20.96
C GLY A 25 24.42 -18.41 -19.78
N ASN A 26 24.32 -19.72 -19.52
CA ASN A 26 25.44 -20.63 -19.25
C ASN A 26 24.91 -21.93 -18.63
N LEU A 27 25.13 -23.02 -19.36
CA LEU A 27 24.73 -24.38 -19.03
C LEU A 27 25.46 -24.87 -17.77
N ILE A 28 24.81 -24.70 -16.60
CA ILE A 28 25.10 -25.48 -15.39
C ILE A 28 23.76 -26.05 -14.90
N SER A 29 23.75 -27.34 -14.57
CA SER A 29 22.58 -28.21 -14.52
C SER A 29 21.48 -27.77 -13.53
N PRO A 30 20.18 -27.87 -13.91
CA PRO A 30 19.01 -27.55 -13.06
C PRO A 30 18.92 -28.34 -11.74
N LEU A 31 19.71 -29.40 -11.59
CA LEU A 31 19.63 -30.36 -10.49
C LEU A 31 20.24 -29.84 -9.17
N ARG A 32 21.24 -28.95 -9.23
CA ARG A 32 21.98 -28.50 -8.03
C ARG A 32 21.23 -27.42 -7.23
N ASN A 33 20.47 -26.56 -7.92
CA ASN A 33 19.62 -25.54 -7.27
C ASN A 33 18.43 -26.15 -6.54
N ASN A 34 17.90 -27.27 -7.06
CA ASN A 34 16.87 -28.04 -6.36
C ASN A 34 17.39 -28.67 -5.07
N ALA A 35 18.67 -29.07 -5.00
CA ALA A 35 19.23 -29.71 -3.82
C ALA A 35 19.41 -28.76 -2.62
N LEU A 36 19.89 -27.52 -2.83
CA LEU A 36 19.98 -26.53 -1.76
C LEU A 36 18.58 -26.11 -1.28
N GLN A 37 17.65 -25.87 -2.21
CA GLN A 37 16.26 -25.56 -1.87
C GLN A 37 15.59 -26.68 -1.07
N LEU A 38 15.84 -27.94 -1.43
CA LEU A 38 15.32 -29.10 -0.68
C LEU A 38 15.90 -29.16 0.73
N ARG A 39 17.21 -28.93 0.90
CA ARG A 39 17.86 -28.92 2.22
C ARG A 39 17.33 -27.79 3.11
N ILE A 40 17.07 -26.62 2.53
CA ILE A 40 16.47 -25.50 3.24
C ILE A 40 15.01 -25.83 3.60
N ALA A 41 14.24 -26.43 2.70
CA ALA A 41 12.89 -26.91 3.01
C ALA A 41 12.90 -27.91 4.18
N THR A 42 13.79 -28.90 4.15
CA THR A 42 13.97 -29.85 5.25
C THR A 42 14.39 -29.15 6.55
N ALA A 43 15.24 -28.13 6.49
CA ALA A 43 15.66 -27.36 7.66
C ALA A 43 14.52 -26.50 8.25
N LEU A 44 13.67 -25.94 7.38
CA LEU A 44 12.45 -25.22 7.77
C LEU A 44 11.47 -26.14 8.52
N ASP A 45 11.34 -27.39 8.09
CA ASP A 45 10.52 -28.40 8.75
C ASP A 45 11.12 -28.84 10.10
N GLN A 46 12.45 -28.96 10.15
CA GLN A 46 13.20 -29.35 11.35
C GLN A 46 13.49 -28.19 12.32
N LYS A 47 13.00 -26.96 12.03
CA LYS A 47 13.28 -25.73 12.79
C LYS A 47 14.78 -25.47 13.01
N LYS A 48 15.62 -25.89 12.08
CA LYS A 48 17.07 -25.63 12.12
C LYS A 48 17.38 -24.23 11.59
N PRO A 49 18.39 -23.53 12.14
CA PRO A 49 18.84 -22.26 11.59
C PRO A 49 19.31 -22.42 10.13
N ILE A 50 18.73 -21.64 9.22
CA ILE A 50 19.06 -21.73 7.78
C ILE A 50 20.53 -21.38 7.53
N VAL A 51 21.07 -20.46 8.33
CA VAL A 51 22.48 -20.05 8.28
C VAL A 51 23.44 -21.25 8.33
N GLN A 52 23.20 -22.18 9.26
CA GLN A 52 24.05 -23.39 9.39
C GLN A 52 23.99 -24.26 8.14
N VAL A 53 22.84 -24.35 7.47
CA VAL A 53 22.68 -25.12 6.23
C VAL A 53 23.43 -24.46 5.08
N LEU A 54 23.42 -23.13 5.01
CA LEU A 54 24.16 -22.36 4.01
C LEU A 54 25.68 -22.51 4.22
N GLU A 55 26.16 -22.40 5.46
CA GLU A 55 27.56 -22.61 5.82
C GLU A 55 28.04 -24.03 5.48
N GLN A 56 27.29 -25.06 5.92
CA GLN A 56 27.61 -26.45 5.58
C GLN A 56 27.61 -26.72 4.07
N TRP A 57 26.73 -26.06 3.32
CA TRP A 57 26.70 -26.18 1.86
C TRP A 57 27.95 -25.59 1.23
N GLN A 58 28.43 -24.46 1.74
CA GLN A 58 29.66 -23.80 1.31
C GLN A 58 30.91 -24.60 1.71
N ASP A 59 30.96 -25.17 2.90
CA ASP A 59 32.05 -26.03 3.39
C ASP A 59 32.22 -27.29 2.52
N GLN A 60 31.12 -27.78 1.93
CA GLN A 60 31.14 -28.88 0.95
C GLN A 60 31.67 -28.44 -0.44
N GLY A 61 32.19 -27.22 -0.56
CA GLY A 61 32.74 -26.66 -1.81
C GLY A 61 31.67 -26.28 -2.83
N ASN A 62 30.39 -26.22 -2.43
CA ASN A 62 29.33 -25.80 -3.34
C ASN A 62 29.22 -24.27 -3.38
N GLN A 63 28.98 -23.73 -4.58
CA GLN A 63 28.71 -22.30 -4.73
C GLN A 63 27.25 -21.99 -4.35
N VAL A 64 27.05 -20.92 -3.59
CA VAL A 64 25.74 -20.31 -3.35
C VAL A 64 25.67 -19.05 -4.20
N LYS A 65 24.73 -18.99 -5.15
CA LYS A 65 24.59 -17.81 -6.02
C LYS A 65 23.71 -16.75 -5.34
N PRO A 66 24.07 -15.45 -5.41
CA PRO A 66 23.23 -14.38 -4.89
C PRO A 66 21.80 -14.38 -5.48
N SER A 67 21.65 -14.71 -6.76
CA SER A 67 20.35 -14.84 -7.41
C SER A 67 19.45 -15.90 -6.77
N ASP A 68 20.06 -17.01 -6.32
CA ASP A 68 19.32 -18.10 -5.67
C ASP A 68 18.89 -17.68 -4.27
N LEU A 69 19.73 -16.97 -3.52
CA LEU A 69 19.39 -16.39 -2.21
C LEU A 69 18.24 -15.39 -2.31
N ARG A 70 18.30 -14.46 -3.27
CA ARG A 70 17.22 -13.49 -3.53
C ARG A 70 15.89 -14.19 -3.83
N CYS A 71 15.92 -15.23 -4.67
CA CYS A 71 14.74 -16.04 -4.98
C CYS A 71 14.18 -16.74 -3.73
N MET A 72 15.05 -17.27 -2.86
CA MET A 72 14.63 -17.90 -1.61
C MET A 72 14.05 -16.89 -0.62
N ILE A 73 14.67 -15.72 -0.45
CA ILE A 73 14.15 -14.62 0.37
C ILE A 73 12.73 -14.26 -0.08
N LYS A 74 12.53 -14.05 -1.39
CA LYS A 74 11.23 -13.75 -1.98
C LYS A 74 10.18 -14.83 -1.68
N LYS A 75 10.49 -16.11 -1.95
CA LYS A 75 9.58 -17.23 -1.65
C LYS A 75 9.20 -17.30 -0.17
N LEU A 76 10.14 -17.01 0.72
CA LEU A 76 9.89 -17.00 2.17
C LEU A 76 9.01 -15.81 2.58
N GLN A 77 9.19 -14.64 1.98
CA GLN A 77 8.30 -13.49 2.18
C GLN A 77 6.88 -13.79 1.68
N ASP A 78 6.74 -14.41 0.50
CA ASP A 78 5.45 -14.81 -0.07
C ASP A 78 4.72 -15.85 0.80
N SER A 79 5.46 -16.57 1.65
CA SER A 79 4.93 -17.58 2.58
C SER A 79 4.85 -17.10 4.03
N ASP A 80 4.96 -15.78 4.27
CA ASP A 80 4.97 -15.14 5.59
C ASP A 80 6.07 -15.66 6.57
N ARG A 81 7.16 -16.24 6.05
CA ARG A 81 8.31 -16.76 6.82
C ARG A 81 9.40 -15.70 7.00
N PHE A 82 9.04 -14.51 7.47
CA PHE A 82 9.92 -13.33 7.52
C PHE A 82 11.20 -13.53 8.35
N TYR A 83 11.13 -14.21 9.49
CA TYR A 83 12.32 -14.48 10.32
C TYR A 83 13.40 -15.27 9.56
N HIS A 84 12.98 -16.25 8.76
CA HIS A 84 13.89 -17.09 7.98
C HIS A 84 14.47 -16.32 6.78
N ALA A 85 13.65 -15.49 6.14
CA ALA A 85 14.09 -14.58 5.08
C ALA A 85 15.13 -13.59 5.61
N LEU A 86 14.92 -13.04 6.83
CA LEU A 86 15.86 -12.14 7.49
C LEU A 86 17.22 -12.83 7.71
N GLN A 87 17.22 -14.05 8.27
CA GLN A 87 18.45 -14.83 8.47
C GLN A 87 19.28 -15.01 7.18
N ILE A 88 18.61 -15.32 6.06
CA ILE A 88 19.28 -15.46 4.77
C ILE A 88 19.85 -14.12 4.31
N SER A 89 19.11 -13.02 4.45
CA SER A 89 19.56 -11.68 4.06
C SER A 89 20.73 -11.16 4.89
N GLU A 90 20.75 -11.45 6.19
CA GLU A 90 21.84 -11.10 7.11
C GLU A 90 23.10 -11.88 6.78
N TRP A 91 22.96 -13.19 6.57
CA TRP A 91 24.07 -14.03 6.14
C TRP A 91 24.62 -13.58 4.79
N MET A 92 23.74 -13.26 3.82
CA MET A 92 24.18 -12.74 2.53
C MET A 92 24.98 -11.44 2.68
N SER A 93 24.62 -10.56 3.62
CA SER A 93 25.37 -9.33 3.85
C SER A 93 26.68 -9.52 4.63
N SER A 94 26.84 -10.59 5.40
CA SER A 94 28.09 -10.86 6.11
C SER A 94 29.19 -11.39 5.19
N GLN A 95 28.81 -11.93 4.03
CA GLN A 95 29.76 -12.42 3.03
C GLN A 95 30.34 -11.26 2.21
N LYS A 96 31.63 -10.98 2.37
CA LYS A 96 32.37 -9.94 1.61
C LYS A 96 32.39 -10.17 0.08
N VAL A 97 32.09 -11.38 -0.37
CA VAL A 97 32.13 -11.77 -1.79
C VAL A 97 30.87 -11.34 -2.53
N TYR A 98 29.79 -11.00 -1.83
CA TYR A 98 28.53 -10.62 -2.45
C TYR A 98 28.40 -9.11 -2.58
N ASN A 99 28.19 -8.68 -3.82
CA ASN A 99 27.78 -7.31 -4.12
C ASN A 99 26.28 -7.19 -3.82
N LEU A 100 25.96 -6.41 -2.79
CA LEU A 100 24.59 -6.06 -2.44
C LEU A 100 24.13 -4.91 -3.34
N PHE A 101 22.93 -5.05 -3.89
CA PHE A 101 22.25 -3.94 -4.58
C PHE A 101 21.33 -3.21 -3.60
N PRO A 102 20.94 -1.95 -3.90
CA PRO A 102 20.01 -1.23 -3.05
C PRO A 102 18.68 -1.96 -2.82
N GLU A 103 18.22 -2.78 -3.75
CA GLU A 103 17.04 -3.64 -3.60
C GLU A 103 17.23 -4.74 -2.53
N ASP A 104 18.45 -5.29 -2.41
CA ASP A 104 18.77 -6.25 -1.35
C ASP A 104 18.71 -5.56 0.02
N ILE A 105 19.17 -4.31 0.07
CA ILE A 105 19.20 -3.49 1.27
C ILE A 105 17.78 -3.09 1.69
N ALA A 106 16.97 -2.60 0.76
CA ALA A 106 15.57 -2.27 0.96
C ALA A 106 14.78 -3.49 1.46
N SER A 107 14.95 -4.66 0.81
CA SER A 107 14.32 -5.90 1.25
C SER A 107 14.74 -6.28 2.67
N ARG A 108 16.01 -6.08 3.04
CA ARG A 108 16.48 -6.39 4.40
C ARG A 108 15.93 -5.40 5.43
N ILE A 109 15.86 -4.11 5.11
CA ILE A 109 15.22 -3.10 5.96
C ILE A 109 13.75 -3.46 6.21
N GLN A 110 13.02 -3.89 5.18
CA GLN A 110 11.64 -4.35 5.31
C GLN A 110 11.51 -5.61 6.19
N LEU A 111 12.39 -6.60 6.00
CA LEU A 111 12.43 -7.79 6.85
C LEU A 111 12.74 -7.44 8.31
N MET A 112 13.68 -6.51 8.53
CA MET A 112 14.06 -6.04 9.85
C MET A 112 12.88 -5.36 10.56
N GLU A 113 12.18 -4.45 9.86
CA GLU A 113 11.00 -3.77 10.40
C GLU A 113 9.89 -4.77 10.74
N THR A 114 9.64 -5.74 9.86
CA THR A 114 8.58 -6.75 10.05
C THR A 114 8.87 -7.69 11.21
N VAL A 115 10.13 -8.07 11.42
CA VAL A 115 10.51 -9.11 12.40
C VAL A 115 10.90 -8.51 13.75
N LEU A 116 11.64 -7.40 13.77
CA LEU A 116 12.21 -6.79 14.98
C LEU A 116 11.65 -5.39 15.28
N GLY A 117 10.89 -4.80 14.36
CA GLY A 117 10.25 -3.49 14.53
C GLY A 117 11.05 -2.32 13.93
N LEU A 118 10.38 -1.17 13.83
CA LEU A 118 10.88 0.03 13.16
C LEU A 118 12.23 0.51 13.70
N ARG A 119 12.45 0.46 15.01
CA ARG A 119 13.69 0.93 15.64
C ARG A 119 14.93 0.18 15.15
N GLU A 120 14.84 -1.13 14.94
CA GLU A 120 15.98 -1.91 14.44
C GLU A 120 16.19 -1.68 12.93
N ALA A 121 15.12 -1.44 12.18
CA ALA A 121 15.22 -1.04 10.78
C ALA A 121 15.90 0.34 10.61
N GLU A 122 15.62 1.29 11.50
CA GLU A 122 16.27 2.61 11.53
C GLU A 122 17.78 2.50 11.81
N LYS A 123 18.18 1.70 12.80
CA LYS A 123 19.61 1.45 13.07
C LYS A 123 20.31 0.83 11.88
N LEU A 124 19.66 -0.11 11.19
CA LEU A 124 20.20 -0.69 9.96
C LEU A 124 20.35 0.40 8.88
N PHE A 125 19.33 1.24 8.68
CA PHE A 125 19.38 2.37 7.75
C PHE A 125 20.55 3.33 8.04
N GLU A 126 20.75 3.70 9.30
CA GLU A 126 21.87 4.55 9.73
C GLU A 126 23.24 3.93 9.43
N SER A 127 23.37 2.61 9.55
CA SER A 127 24.62 1.88 9.31
C SER A 127 24.99 1.72 7.83
N ILE A 128 24.05 1.96 6.91
CA ILE A 128 24.27 1.77 5.47
C ILE A 128 25.07 2.97 4.91
N PRO A 129 26.10 2.73 4.07
CA PRO A 129 26.79 3.81 3.36
C PRO A 129 25.86 4.63 2.48
N GLU A 130 26.00 5.95 2.48
CA GLU A 130 25.16 6.86 1.67
C GLU A 130 25.12 6.49 0.19
N THR A 131 26.22 5.95 -0.37
CA THR A 131 26.30 5.50 -1.77
C THR A 131 25.36 4.35 -2.12
N LEU A 132 24.85 3.64 -1.11
CA LEU A 132 23.93 2.51 -1.28
C LEU A 132 22.49 2.86 -0.89
N LYS A 133 22.23 4.09 -0.40
CA LYS A 133 20.89 4.60 -0.09
C LYS A 133 20.29 5.25 -1.34
N ASP A 134 19.84 4.41 -2.25
CA ASP A 134 19.18 4.87 -3.48
C ASP A 134 17.71 5.24 -3.23
N TYR A 135 17.01 5.57 -4.32
CA TYR A 135 15.56 5.77 -4.36
C TYR A 135 14.79 4.68 -3.59
N THR A 136 15.10 3.40 -3.84
CA THR A 136 14.37 2.25 -3.30
C THR A 136 14.52 2.15 -1.78
N VAL A 137 15.72 2.43 -1.26
CA VAL A 137 15.99 2.42 0.18
C VAL A 137 15.23 3.55 0.88
N TYR A 138 15.25 4.77 0.34
CA TYR A 138 14.52 5.90 0.91
C TYR A 138 13.00 5.73 0.80
N GLU A 139 12.48 5.24 -0.32
CA GLU A 139 11.06 4.94 -0.50
C GLU A 139 10.57 3.89 0.50
N THR A 140 11.39 2.87 0.78
CA THR A 140 11.09 1.85 1.80
C THR A 140 10.96 2.48 3.19
N LEU A 141 11.88 3.36 3.57
CA LEU A 141 11.84 4.04 4.86
C LEU A 141 10.64 4.99 4.96
N LEU A 142 10.37 5.75 3.89
CA LEU A 142 9.22 6.64 3.80
C LEU A 142 7.91 5.87 3.98
N THR A 143 7.79 4.69 3.35
CA THR A 143 6.62 3.80 3.50
C THR A 143 6.34 3.42 4.95
N PHE A 144 7.37 3.32 5.80
CA PHE A 144 7.17 3.01 7.21
C PHE A 144 6.68 4.23 7.98
N TYR A 145 7.26 5.40 7.71
CA TYR A 145 6.93 6.63 8.41
C TYR A 145 5.56 7.21 8.04
N THR A 146 5.01 6.87 6.87
CA THR A 146 3.67 7.33 6.47
C THR A 146 2.54 6.46 7.02
N ARG A 147 2.83 5.42 7.81
CA ARG A 147 1.82 4.55 8.45
C ARG A 147 1.11 5.19 9.64
N SER A 148 1.71 6.21 10.26
CA SER A 148 1.20 6.84 11.47
C SER A 148 1.58 8.32 11.52
N GLU A 149 0.70 9.12 12.12
CA GLU A 149 0.95 10.54 12.42
C GLU A 149 2.12 10.73 13.40
N GLU A 150 2.36 9.76 14.29
CA GLU A 150 3.48 9.80 15.26
C GLU A 150 4.86 9.91 14.58
N THR A 151 4.97 9.39 13.35
CA THR A 151 6.19 9.40 12.54
C THR A 151 6.17 10.48 11.46
N LEU A 152 5.24 11.43 11.51
CA LEU A 152 5.10 12.52 10.52
C LEU A 152 6.39 13.28 10.29
N HIS A 153 7.04 13.75 11.36
CA HIS A 153 8.32 14.48 11.25
C HIS A 153 9.43 13.66 10.57
N LYS A 154 9.43 12.33 10.74
CA LYS A 154 10.39 11.45 10.06
C LYS A 154 10.02 11.25 8.59
N ALA A 155 8.73 11.18 8.27
CA ALA A 155 8.24 11.12 6.89
C ALA A 155 8.64 12.40 6.14
N GLU A 156 8.38 13.58 6.72
CA GLU A 156 8.75 14.89 6.18
C GLU A 156 10.26 14.99 5.96
N ALA A 157 11.08 14.65 6.97
CA ALA A 157 12.53 14.69 6.84
C ALA A 157 13.05 13.71 5.76
N THR A 158 12.43 12.54 5.63
CA THR A 158 12.80 11.55 4.60
C THR A 158 12.41 12.04 3.22
N PHE A 159 11.22 12.63 3.06
CA PHE A 159 10.74 13.19 1.81
C PHE A 159 11.59 14.38 1.36
N GLU A 160 11.95 15.28 2.28
CA GLU A 160 12.91 16.37 2.01
C GLU A 160 14.25 15.80 1.56
N LYS A 161 14.75 14.74 2.22
CA LYS A 161 16.00 14.13 1.81
C LYS A 161 15.92 13.54 0.40
N MET A 162 14.78 12.93 0.05
CA MET A 162 14.52 12.46 -1.32
C MET A 162 14.48 13.62 -2.32
N ARG A 163 13.94 14.78 -1.93
CA ARG A 163 13.95 16.01 -2.75
C ARG A 163 15.37 16.47 -3.04
N GLU A 164 16.21 16.62 -2.01
CA GLU A 164 17.62 17.02 -2.13
C GLU A 164 18.42 16.10 -3.06
N LEU A 165 18.12 14.80 -3.03
CA LEU A 165 18.79 13.78 -3.84
C LEU A 165 18.22 13.65 -5.26
N GLY A 166 17.17 14.40 -5.61
CA GLY A 166 16.52 14.32 -6.92
C GLY A 166 15.74 13.02 -7.13
N PHE A 167 15.24 12.40 -6.06
CA PHE A 167 14.51 11.13 -6.09
C PHE A 167 12.99 11.28 -6.31
N LEU A 168 12.49 12.52 -6.40
CA LEU A 168 11.06 12.82 -6.60
C LEU A 168 10.64 12.80 -8.09
N LEU A 169 11.06 11.76 -8.82
CA LEU A 169 10.78 11.58 -10.25
C LEU A 169 9.71 10.51 -10.52
N LYS A 170 8.99 10.07 -9.48
CA LYS A 170 7.93 9.06 -9.56
C LYS A 170 6.73 9.49 -8.70
N PRO A 171 5.50 9.05 -9.01
CA PRO A 171 4.33 9.37 -8.17
C PRO A 171 4.38 8.78 -6.75
N SER A 172 5.11 7.68 -6.55
CA SER A 172 5.06 6.91 -5.30
C SER A 172 5.40 7.70 -4.03
N PRO A 173 6.50 8.49 -3.94
CA PRO A 173 6.79 9.28 -2.74
C PRO A 173 5.69 10.32 -2.43
N TYR A 174 5.11 10.94 -3.46
CA TYR A 174 3.97 11.85 -3.31
C TYR A 174 2.74 11.12 -2.76
N ASN A 175 2.40 9.96 -3.33
CA ASN A 175 1.28 9.15 -2.87
C ASN A 175 1.45 8.71 -1.40
N LEU A 176 2.67 8.39 -0.99
CA LEU A 176 2.98 8.08 0.42
C LEU A 176 2.71 9.28 1.33
N MET A 177 3.16 10.49 0.97
CA MET A 177 2.90 11.70 1.76
C MET A 177 1.43 12.10 1.75
N LEU A 178 0.74 11.99 0.60
CA LEU A 178 -0.69 12.23 0.48
C LEU A 178 -1.50 11.26 1.35
N SER A 179 -1.08 10.00 1.46
CA SER A 179 -1.73 9.02 2.32
C SER A 179 -1.68 9.39 3.81
N LEU A 180 -0.69 10.18 4.20
CA LEU A 180 -0.51 10.69 5.55
C LEU A 180 -1.31 11.98 5.78
N TYR A 181 -1.22 12.96 4.87
CA TYR A 181 -1.88 14.26 5.06
C TYR A 181 -3.38 14.28 4.73
N SER A 182 -3.84 13.44 3.79
CA SER A 182 -5.25 13.42 3.38
C SER A 182 -6.19 13.09 4.55
N PRO A 183 -5.95 12.03 5.37
CA PRO A 183 -6.76 11.77 6.55
C PRO A 183 -6.69 12.87 7.63
N LEU A 184 -5.55 13.57 7.71
CA LEU A 184 -5.33 14.70 8.63
C LEU A 184 -6.04 15.98 8.17
N ARG A 185 -6.65 15.97 6.97
CA ARG A 185 -7.33 17.11 6.36
C ARG A 185 -6.39 18.32 6.18
N ASN A 186 -5.10 18.06 6.03
CA ASN A 186 -4.11 19.09 5.80
C ASN A 186 -4.15 19.50 4.31
N GLN A 187 -5.08 20.39 3.98
CA GLN A 187 -5.33 20.84 2.61
C GLN A 187 -4.13 21.58 2.00
N GLU A 188 -3.41 22.36 2.82
CA GLU A 188 -2.23 23.11 2.40
C GLU A 188 -1.16 22.15 1.87
N MET A 189 -0.73 21.19 2.70
CA MET A 189 0.30 20.22 2.30
C MET A 189 -0.13 19.35 1.11
N VAL A 190 -1.40 18.94 1.03
CA VAL A 190 -1.89 18.19 -0.13
C VAL A 190 -1.78 19.02 -1.41
N ASN A 191 -2.16 20.30 -1.37
CA ASN A 191 -2.03 21.18 -2.54
C ASN A 191 -0.57 21.40 -2.94
N GLU A 192 0.31 21.62 -1.96
CA GLU A 192 1.75 21.79 -2.21
C GLU A 192 2.35 20.56 -2.89
N LEU A 193 2.04 19.35 -2.40
CA LEU A 193 2.50 18.11 -3.00
C LEU A 193 1.99 17.92 -4.43
N LEU A 194 0.74 18.28 -4.71
CA LEU A 194 0.17 18.21 -6.07
C LEU A 194 0.84 19.21 -7.02
N ILE A 195 1.15 20.42 -6.55
CA ILE A 195 1.87 21.42 -7.34
C ILE A 195 3.29 20.96 -7.63
N GLU A 196 4.04 20.52 -6.60
CA GLU A 196 5.41 20.01 -6.76
C GLU A 196 5.47 18.81 -7.71
N MET A 197 4.45 17.93 -7.66
CA MET A 197 4.31 16.81 -8.57
C MET A 197 4.13 17.27 -10.04
N GLU A 198 3.26 18.27 -10.28
CA GLU A 198 3.10 18.89 -11.61
C GLU A 198 4.42 19.56 -12.09
N GLU A 199 5.14 20.26 -11.20
CA GLU A 199 6.44 20.90 -11.50
C GLU A 199 7.53 19.88 -11.88
N ASN A 200 7.48 18.69 -11.29
CA ASN A 200 8.33 17.56 -11.65
C ASN A 200 7.83 16.78 -12.88
N ASN A 201 6.86 17.32 -13.63
CA ASN A 201 6.27 16.73 -14.83
C ASN A 201 5.59 15.38 -14.59
N LEU A 202 5.09 15.15 -13.37
CA LEU A 202 4.35 13.96 -13.00
C LEU A 202 2.85 14.25 -13.02
N GLN A 203 2.08 13.35 -13.63
CA GLN A 203 0.62 13.44 -13.67
C GLN A 203 0.03 12.66 -12.49
N PRO A 204 -1.00 13.20 -11.80
CA PRO A 204 -1.72 12.48 -10.76
C PRO A 204 -2.20 11.11 -11.25
N ASP A 205 -1.85 10.05 -10.51
CA ASP A 205 -2.39 8.71 -10.77
C ASP A 205 -3.70 8.48 -9.99
N ASP A 206 -4.26 7.27 -10.13
CA ASP A 206 -5.50 6.92 -9.45
C ASP A 206 -5.37 7.09 -7.92
N LEU A 207 -4.22 6.76 -7.32
CA LEU A 207 -4.00 6.91 -5.89
C LEU A 207 -3.90 8.37 -5.49
N THR A 208 -3.10 9.15 -6.23
CA THR A 208 -2.99 10.61 -6.04
C THR A 208 -4.38 11.24 -6.03
N GLY A 209 -5.20 10.86 -7.01
CA GLY A 209 -6.55 11.37 -7.17
C GLY A 209 -7.48 11.04 -6.02
N ASN A 210 -7.53 9.77 -5.61
CA ASN A 210 -8.38 9.34 -4.52
C ASN A 210 -8.00 10.02 -3.20
N TYR A 211 -6.70 10.19 -2.90
CA TYR A 211 -6.25 10.94 -1.72
C TYR A 211 -6.64 12.42 -1.76
N ALA A 212 -6.41 13.09 -2.90
CA ALA A 212 -6.73 14.51 -3.06
C ALA A 212 -8.24 14.75 -2.93
N LEU A 213 -9.06 13.95 -3.62
CA LEU A 213 -10.52 14.08 -3.61
C LEU A 213 -11.13 13.75 -2.26
N SER A 214 -10.66 12.70 -1.58
CA SER A 214 -11.11 12.40 -0.21
C SER A 214 -10.75 13.54 0.77
N MET A 215 -9.59 14.17 0.62
CA MET A 215 -9.22 15.33 1.43
C MET A 215 -10.16 16.52 1.15
N TYR A 216 -10.32 16.93 -0.12
CA TYR A 216 -11.19 18.07 -0.47
C TYR A 216 -12.64 17.81 0.00
N ALA A 217 -13.14 16.58 -0.15
CA ALA A 217 -14.45 16.19 0.35
C ALA A 217 -14.55 16.28 1.88
N ALA A 218 -13.51 15.86 2.60
CA ALA A 218 -13.46 15.92 4.07
C ALA A 218 -13.54 17.36 4.61
N VAL A 219 -12.94 18.32 3.90
CA VAL A 219 -13.04 19.77 4.21
C VAL A 219 -14.19 20.47 3.50
N SER A 220 -14.99 19.73 2.71
CA SER A 220 -16.12 20.24 1.93
C SER A 220 -15.75 21.33 0.90
N ASP A 221 -14.53 21.27 0.36
CA ASP A 221 -14.08 22.12 -0.74
C ASP A 221 -14.56 21.56 -2.08
N ILE A 222 -15.84 21.83 -2.38
CA ILE A 222 -16.48 21.39 -3.63
C ILE A 222 -15.80 21.98 -4.86
N LYS A 223 -15.34 23.23 -4.76
CA LYS A 223 -14.67 23.90 -5.88
C LYS A 223 -13.32 23.23 -6.18
N GLY A 224 -12.56 22.88 -5.14
CA GLY A 224 -11.33 22.10 -5.25
C GLY A 224 -11.56 20.74 -5.88
N MET A 225 -12.56 19.99 -5.40
CA MET A 225 -12.96 18.70 -5.98
C MET A 225 -13.25 18.78 -7.48
N GLU A 226 -14.13 19.71 -7.88
CA GLU A 226 -14.58 19.83 -9.28
C GLU A 226 -13.47 20.32 -10.20
N LYS A 227 -12.65 21.27 -9.72
CA LYS A 227 -11.47 21.73 -10.46
C LYS A 227 -10.48 20.57 -10.67
N PHE A 228 -10.24 19.76 -9.65
CA PHE A 228 -9.33 18.62 -9.72
C PHE A 228 -9.84 17.55 -10.70
N LEU A 229 -11.12 17.18 -10.65
CA LEU A 229 -11.74 16.24 -11.59
C LEU A 229 -11.70 16.74 -13.04
N THR A 230 -11.96 18.04 -13.25
CA THR A 230 -11.96 18.63 -14.60
C THR A 230 -10.56 18.59 -15.22
N ARG A 231 -9.51 18.81 -14.40
CA ARG A 231 -8.12 18.70 -14.84
C ARG A 231 -7.69 17.25 -15.06
N ASN A 232 -8.23 16.31 -14.30
CA ASN A 232 -7.81 14.92 -14.30
C ASN A 232 -8.98 13.94 -14.58
N PRO A 233 -9.61 13.99 -15.76
CA PRO A 233 -10.81 13.21 -16.07
C PRO A 233 -10.55 11.68 -16.15
N GLY A 234 -9.29 11.25 -16.23
CA GLY A 234 -8.90 9.84 -16.34
C GLY A 234 -8.82 9.09 -15.01
N ILE A 235 -8.94 9.78 -13.87
CA ILE A 235 -8.76 9.18 -12.55
C ILE A 235 -9.88 8.19 -12.24
N ARG A 236 -9.48 6.96 -11.92
CA ARG A 236 -10.39 5.91 -11.47
C ARG A 236 -10.65 6.07 -9.98
N LEU A 237 -11.87 6.51 -9.67
CA LEU A 237 -12.32 6.65 -8.30
C LEU A 237 -12.50 5.29 -7.62
N GLU A 238 -12.12 5.22 -6.36
CA GLU A 238 -12.47 4.15 -5.44
C GLU A 238 -13.88 4.40 -4.84
N TRP A 239 -14.54 3.33 -4.42
CA TRP A 239 -15.88 3.43 -3.80
C TRP A 239 -15.86 4.32 -2.54
N GLY A 240 -14.78 4.26 -1.76
CA GLY A 240 -14.61 5.08 -0.56
C GLY A 240 -14.55 6.58 -0.87
N THR A 241 -13.80 6.96 -1.90
CA THR A 241 -13.72 8.35 -2.37
C THR A 241 -15.07 8.82 -2.93
N CYS A 242 -15.80 7.97 -3.67
CA CYS A 242 -17.15 8.31 -4.12
C CYS A 242 -18.10 8.60 -2.94
N ILE A 243 -18.03 7.81 -1.86
CA ILE A 243 -18.80 8.05 -0.63
C ILE A 243 -18.41 9.37 0.04
N ASP A 244 -17.11 9.67 0.15
CA ASP A 244 -16.64 10.94 0.73
C ASP A 244 -17.17 12.13 -0.08
N MET A 245 -17.07 12.05 -1.41
CA MET A 245 -17.58 13.07 -2.32
C MET A 245 -19.10 13.24 -2.22
N ALA A 246 -19.86 12.14 -2.16
CA ALA A 246 -21.32 12.18 -1.99
C ALA A 246 -21.71 12.94 -0.71
N LYS A 247 -21.04 12.66 0.40
CA LYS A 247 -21.24 13.37 1.68
C LYS A 247 -20.93 14.86 1.56
N ALA A 248 -19.87 15.23 0.85
CA ALA A 248 -19.54 16.64 0.62
C ALA A 248 -20.60 17.36 -0.23
N TYR A 249 -21.11 16.72 -1.29
CA TYR A 249 -22.20 17.25 -2.11
C TYR A 249 -23.50 17.40 -1.33
N LEU A 250 -23.84 16.45 -0.46
CA LEU A 250 -25.02 16.55 0.41
C LEU A 250 -24.93 17.75 1.36
N LYS A 251 -23.76 18.00 1.96
CA LYS A 251 -23.54 19.17 2.84
C LYS A 251 -23.74 20.51 2.12
N THR A 252 -23.55 20.53 0.80
CA THR A 252 -23.71 21.73 -0.04
C THR A 252 -25.00 21.69 -0.87
N CYS A 253 -25.95 20.81 -0.50
CA CYS A 253 -27.26 20.63 -1.14
C CYS A 253 -27.22 20.31 -2.64
N SER A 254 -26.11 19.76 -3.14
CA SER A 254 -25.96 19.34 -4.54
C SER A 254 -26.45 17.90 -4.73
N MET A 255 -27.76 17.68 -4.57
CA MET A 255 -28.37 16.34 -4.52
C MET A 255 -28.09 15.48 -5.76
N GLU A 256 -28.20 16.05 -6.97
CA GLU A 256 -27.94 15.32 -8.22
C GLU A 256 -26.51 14.76 -8.29
N LYS A 257 -25.51 15.55 -7.87
CA LYS A 257 -24.11 15.13 -7.86
C LYS A 257 -23.85 14.10 -6.76
N ALA A 258 -24.51 14.24 -5.61
CA ALA A 258 -24.46 13.23 -4.56
C ALA A 258 -25.00 11.88 -5.07
N LEU A 259 -26.18 11.87 -5.71
CA LEU A 259 -26.76 10.66 -6.29
C LEU A 259 -25.88 10.00 -7.34
N ALA A 260 -25.28 10.79 -8.23
CA ALA A 260 -24.33 10.27 -9.21
C ALA A 260 -23.15 9.55 -8.55
N MET A 261 -22.64 10.05 -7.43
CA MET A 261 -21.56 9.40 -6.68
C MET A 261 -22.03 8.14 -5.93
N LEU A 262 -23.26 8.12 -5.39
CA LEU A 262 -23.82 6.92 -4.75
C LEU A 262 -24.02 5.77 -5.77
N HIS A 263 -24.58 6.06 -6.94
CA HIS A 263 -24.69 5.07 -8.01
C HIS A 263 -23.32 4.57 -8.48
N ARG A 264 -22.33 5.47 -8.60
CA ARG A 264 -20.96 5.07 -8.94
C ARG A 264 -20.35 4.17 -7.88
N THR A 265 -20.62 4.43 -6.60
CA THR A 265 -20.18 3.57 -5.49
C THR A 265 -20.70 2.15 -5.66
N GLU A 266 -21.99 1.95 -5.94
CA GLU A 266 -22.57 0.61 -6.14
C GLU A 266 -21.83 -0.21 -7.21
N GLN A 267 -21.35 0.44 -8.28
CA GLN A 267 -20.63 -0.22 -9.37
C GLN A 267 -19.19 -0.63 -9.00
N LEU A 268 -18.60 0.01 -7.98
CA LEU A 268 -17.20 -0.14 -7.61
C LEU A 268 -16.97 -1.04 -6.37
N VAL A 269 -18.02 -1.36 -5.63
CA VAL A 269 -17.92 -2.10 -4.38
C VAL A 269 -17.55 -3.55 -4.62
N ASP A 270 -16.40 -3.95 -4.06
CA ASP A 270 -15.93 -5.33 -4.09
C ASP A 270 -16.71 -6.22 -3.10
N SER A 271 -16.62 -7.54 -3.27
CA SER A 271 -17.35 -8.51 -2.44
C SER A 271 -16.96 -8.45 -0.96
N ALA A 272 -15.70 -8.12 -0.64
CA ALA A 272 -15.23 -8.06 0.75
C ALA A 272 -15.70 -6.79 1.47
N SER A 273 -15.88 -5.69 0.73
CA SER A 273 -16.37 -4.41 1.27
C SER A 273 -17.90 -4.27 1.20
N ARG A 274 -18.59 -5.22 0.55
CA ARG A 274 -20.04 -5.14 0.25
C ARG A 274 -20.90 -4.77 1.44
N LYS A 275 -20.77 -5.46 2.57
CA LYS A 275 -21.59 -5.19 3.76
C LYS A 275 -21.46 -3.73 4.22
N SER A 276 -20.23 -3.27 4.47
CA SER A 276 -19.97 -1.92 4.97
C SER A 276 -20.37 -0.83 3.98
N ALA A 277 -20.14 -1.06 2.68
CA ALA A 277 -20.49 -0.10 1.65
C ALA A 277 -22.02 0.03 1.49
N TYR A 278 -22.76 -1.08 1.49
CA TYR A 278 -24.22 -1.06 1.35
C TYR A 278 -24.92 -0.49 2.59
N GLU A 279 -24.40 -0.74 3.80
CA GLU A 279 -24.85 -0.04 5.03
C GLU A 279 -24.71 1.48 4.90
N THR A 280 -23.59 1.95 4.33
CA THR A 280 -23.35 3.38 4.11
C THR A 280 -24.22 3.95 2.99
N LEU A 281 -24.43 3.20 1.90
CA LEU A 281 -25.28 3.60 0.78
C LEU A 281 -26.74 3.80 1.22
N MET A 282 -27.29 2.87 2.01
CA MET A 282 -28.65 3.01 2.54
C MET A 282 -28.81 4.31 3.34
N MET A 283 -27.88 4.59 4.26
CA MET A 283 -27.88 5.85 5.02
C MET A 283 -27.89 7.06 4.10
N LEU A 284 -26.97 7.11 3.13
CA LEU A 284 -26.82 8.28 2.26
C LEU A 284 -27.98 8.46 1.26
N TYR A 285 -28.56 7.37 0.73
CA TYR A 285 -29.79 7.47 -0.07
C TYR A 285 -30.95 8.02 0.76
N GLY A 286 -31.03 7.63 2.05
CA GLY A 286 -31.99 8.20 2.99
C GLY A 286 -31.77 9.70 3.22
N ASP A 287 -30.52 10.14 3.33
CA ASP A 287 -30.15 11.56 3.49
C ASP A 287 -30.47 12.40 2.23
N VAL A 288 -30.38 11.81 1.03
CA VAL A 288 -30.84 12.46 -0.22
C VAL A 288 -32.38 12.57 -0.24
N GLY A 289 -33.08 11.61 0.37
CA GLY A 289 -34.53 11.48 0.33
C GLY A 289 -35.06 10.46 -0.70
N GLU A 290 -34.18 9.69 -1.33
CA GLU A 290 -34.53 8.66 -2.32
C GLU A 290 -34.98 7.36 -1.63
N ARG A 291 -36.23 7.34 -1.16
CA ARG A 291 -36.80 6.19 -0.43
C ARG A 291 -36.77 4.90 -1.26
N GLU A 292 -37.13 5.00 -2.54
CA GLU A 292 -37.18 3.83 -3.43
C GLU A 292 -35.80 3.17 -3.55
N GLU A 293 -34.73 3.97 -3.63
CA GLU A 293 -33.36 3.48 -3.67
C GLU A 293 -32.94 2.83 -2.34
N VAL A 294 -33.37 3.39 -1.19
CA VAL A 294 -33.15 2.76 0.11
C VAL A 294 -33.75 1.34 0.15
N TYR A 295 -35.01 1.19 -0.28
CA TYR A 295 -35.67 -0.12 -0.33
C TYR A 295 -34.99 -1.06 -1.33
N ARG A 296 -34.63 -0.58 -2.52
CA ARG A 296 -33.94 -1.38 -3.55
C ARG A 296 -32.60 -1.93 -3.03
N VAL A 297 -31.78 -1.07 -2.44
CA VAL A 297 -30.46 -1.44 -1.90
C VAL A 297 -30.62 -2.40 -0.71
N TRP A 298 -31.63 -2.20 0.13
CA TRP A 298 -31.95 -3.10 1.25
C TRP A 298 -32.40 -4.49 0.77
N GLU A 299 -33.30 -4.57 -0.22
CA GLU A 299 -33.78 -5.81 -0.84
C GLU A 299 -32.63 -6.61 -1.46
N LEU A 300 -31.71 -5.94 -2.16
CA LEU A 300 -30.53 -6.57 -2.73
C LEU A 300 -29.62 -7.16 -1.64
N HIS A 301 -29.53 -6.51 -0.47
CA HIS A 301 -28.62 -6.91 0.59
C HIS A 301 -29.22 -7.95 1.57
N LYS A 302 -30.52 -7.90 1.86
CA LYS A 302 -31.19 -8.85 2.79
C LYS A 302 -31.13 -10.30 2.27
N ASN A 303 -31.08 -10.48 0.96
CA ASN A 303 -30.97 -11.79 0.31
C ASN A 303 -29.54 -12.36 0.37
N THR A 304 -28.57 -11.62 0.93
CA THR A 304 -27.15 -12.01 0.97
C THR A 304 -26.58 -12.33 2.35
N GLU A 305 -27.24 -12.00 3.47
CA GLU A 305 -27.11 -12.59 4.84
C GLU A 305 -27.82 -11.72 5.92
N ILE A 306 -28.16 -12.32 7.07
CA ILE A 306 -29.14 -11.90 8.13
C ILE A 306 -28.80 -10.59 8.91
N GLY A 307 -27.80 -9.81 8.49
CA GLY A 307 -27.27 -8.68 9.27
C GLY A 307 -27.91 -7.30 9.07
N SER A 308 -28.85 -7.12 8.14
CA SER A 308 -29.31 -5.80 7.65
C SER A 308 -30.46 -5.15 8.44
N LEU A 309 -30.95 -5.79 9.53
CA LEU A 309 -32.13 -5.30 10.25
C LEU A 309 -31.87 -4.09 11.17
N GLU A 310 -30.67 -3.94 11.73
CA GLU A 310 -30.38 -2.87 12.70
C GLU A 310 -30.27 -1.49 12.05
N VAL A 311 -29.62 -1.39 10.88
CA VAL A 311 -29.51 -0.14 10.11
C VAL A 311 -30.86 0.30 9.56
N PHE A 312 -31.67 -0.65 9.08
CA PHE A 312 -33.04 -0.37 8.64
C PHE A 312 -33.93 0.10 9.80
N ARG A 313 -33.74 -0.43 11.01
CA ARG A 313 -34.47 -0.01 12.22
C ARG A 313 -34.02 1.35 12.77
N SER A 314 -32.79 1.78 12.50
CA SER A 314 -32.29 3.10 12.94
C SER A 314 -32.62 4.23 11.95
N MET A 315 -33.24 3.92 10.81
CA MET A 315 -33.70 4.94 9.87
C MET A 315 -34.93 5.69 10.41
N PRO A 316 -35.04 7.01 10.15
CA PRO A 316 -36.22 7.80 10.50
C PRO A 316 -37.50 7.14 9.98
N ALA A 317 -38.56 7.11 10.81
CA ALA A 317 -39.86 6.53 10.44
C ALA A 317 -40.47 7.17 9.19
N SER A 318 -40.07 8.39 8.85
CA SER A 318 -40.45 9.07 7.61
C SER A 318 -39.91 8.38 6.35
N LEU A 319 -38.87 7.54 6.42
CA LEU A 319 -38.34 6.79 5.28
C LEU A 319 -38.85 5.34 5.22
N ILE A 320 -39.55 4.87 6.26
CA ILE A 320 -40.00 3.47 6.44
C ILE A 320 -41.52 3.30 6.18
N LEU A 321 -42.27 4.40 6.11
CA LEU A 321 -43.72 4.47 5.86
C LEU A 321 -44.04 5.28 4.60
#